data_AF-B2JNK7-F1
#
_entry.id   AF-B2JNK7-F1
#
_cell.length_a   1.000
_cell.length_b   1.000
_cell.length_c   1.000
_cell.angle_alpha   90.00
_cell.angle_beta   90.00
_cell.angle_gamma   90.00
#
_symmetry.space_group_name_H-M   'P 1'
#
loop_
_entity.id
_entity.type
_entity.pdbx_description
1 polymer ?
#
loop_
_entity_poly.entity_id
_entity_poly.type
_entity_poly.pdbx_seq_one_letter_code
_entity_poly.pdbx_strand_id
1 'polypeptide(L)'
;MTLKRNLGLAALALMHAACAATLHSGETVDLAGRLALRGNEPFIVPVVYDARGVFELEGVTREQAISLQNQQVEVHGRITRVEMHGAQLPAVHVETLRVLPVP
;
A
#
# COMPACT_ATOMS: atom_id res chain seq x y z
N MET A 1 -12.84 -0.24 -56.96
CA MET A 1 -11.59 -0.07 -56.18
C MET A 1 -11.93 -0.05 -54.71
N THR A 2 -11.34 -1.00 -53.96
CA THR A 2 -11.71 -1.40 -52.60
C THR A 2 -10.92 -0.56 -51.59
N LEU A 3 -11.55 0.41 -50.93
CA LEU A 3 -10.89 1.19 -49.86
C LEU A 3 -11.15 0.51 -48.52
N LYS A 4 -10.08 -0.12 -48.05
CA LYS A 4 -10.00 -1.08 -46.95
C LYS A 4 -10.10 -0.38 -45.58
N ARG A 5 -10.93 -0.99 -44.70
CA ARG A 5 -10.63 -1.35 -43.30
C ARG A 5 -9.39 -0.64 -42.72
N ASN A 6 -9.56 0.45 -41.97
CA ASN A 6 -8.52 1.02 -41.08
C ASN A 6 -9.15 1.93 -40.01
N LEU A 7 -10.06 1.39 -39.20
CA LEU A 7 -10.79 2.14 -38.17
C LEU A 7 -10.74 1.44 -36.79
N GLY A 8 -9.61 0.78 -36.49
CA GLY A 8 -9.51 -0.11 -35.33
C GLY A 8 -8.25 0.02 -34.46
N LEU A 9 -7.53 1.14 -34.49
CA LEU A 9 -6.20 1.22 -33.85
C LEU A 9 -5.88 2.54 -33.12
N ALA A 10 -6.88 3.24 -32.59
CA ALA A 10 -6.65 4.51 -31.88
C ALA A 10 -7.06 4.53 -30.40
N ALA A 11 -7.55 3.41 -29.82
CA ALA A 11 -8.06 3.40 -28.45
C ALA A 11 -7.13 2.76 -27.40
N LEU A 12 -5.90 2.37 -27.78
CA LEU A 12 -5.00 1.58 -26.92
C LEU A 12 -3.75 2.37 -26.45
N ALA A 13 -3.89 3.67 -26.16
CA ALA A 13 -2.75 4.53 -25.79
C ALA A 13 -2.89 5.24 -24.42
N LEU A 14 -3.99 5.04 -23.68
CA LEU A 14 -4.26 5.81 -22.45
C LEU A 14 -3.89 5.10 -21.12
N MET A 15 -3.19 3.96 -21.15
CA MET A 15 -3.05 3.09 -19.95
C MET A 15 -1.67 3.08 -19.25
N HIS A 16 -0.75 4.00 -19.52
CA HIS A 16 0.58 3.95 -18.88
C HIS A 16 1.07 5.28 -18.30
N ALA A 17 0.20 5.97 -17.56
CA ALA A 17 0.62 6.98 -16.59
C ALA A 17 0.57 6.40 -15.16
N ALA A 18 1.16 5.22 -14.94
CA ALA A 18 1.56 4.83 -13.60
C ALA A 18 2.85 5.60 -13.27
N CYS A 19 2.70 6.90 -12.98
CA CYS A 19 3.76 7.63 -12.31
C CYS A 19 4.09 6.85 -11.04
N ALA A 20 5.33 6.40 -10.91
CA ALA A 20 5.86 5.95 -9.64
C ALA A 20 5.75 7.13 -8.67
N ALA A 21 4.64 7.20 -7.95
CA ALA A 21 4.37 8.26 -6.99
C ALA A 21 5.47 8.18 -5.95
N THR A 22 6.33 9.19 -5.94
CA THR A 22 7.40 9.30 -4.97
C THR A 22 6.73 9.68 -3.66
N LEU A 23 6.87 8.85 -2.63
CA LEU A 23 6.30 9.12 -1.31
C LEU A 23 7.16 10.14 -0.58
N HIS A 24 6.52 11.11 0.07
CA HIS A 24 7.21 12.12 0.87
C HIS A 24 6.83 11.99 2.35
N SER A 25 7.77 12.29 3.25
CA SER A 25 7.45 12.39 4.68
C SER A 25 6.44 13.51 4.93
N GLY A 26 5.45 13.26 5.78
CA GLY A 26 4.31 14.14 6.06
C GLY A 26 3.13 13.99 5.09
N GLU A 27 3.29 13.27 3.98
CA GLU A 27 2.22 13.05 3.00
C GLU A 27 1.12 12.13 3.57
N THR A 28 -0.15 12.46 3.28
CA THR A 28 -1.27 11.57 3.59
C THR A 28 -1.31 10.42 2.58
N VAL A 29 -1.59 9.21 3.07
CA VAL A 29 -1.65 8.01 2.23
C VAL A 29 -2.84 7.13 2.61
N ASP A 30 -3.47 6.56 1.59
CA ASP A 30 -4.42 5.45 1.71
C ASP A 30 -3.73 4.18 1.22
N LEU A 31 -3.58 3.18 2.07
CA LEU A 31 -3.00 1.86 1.76
C LEU A 31 -4.10 0.80 1.82
N ALA A 32 -4.05 -0.18 0.93
CA ALA A 32 -4.96 -1.32 0.95
C ALA A 32 -4.18 -2.62 0.75
N GLY A 33 -4.33 -3.55 1.70
CA GLY A 33 -3.58 -4.79 1.62
C GLY A 33 -3.72 -5.68 2.84
N ARG A 34 -2.93 -6.76 2.85
CA ARG A 34 -2.94 -7.72 3.95
C ARG A 34 -2.12 -7.20 5.12
N LEU A 35 -2.71 -7.15 6.31
CA LEU A 35 -1.99 -6.87 7.55
C LEU A 35 -1.23 -8.12 8.00
N ALA A 36 0.02 -7.95 8.40
CA ALA A 36 0.82 -9.02 9.02
C ALA A 36 1.70 -8.48 10.13
N LEU A 37 2.25 -9.40 10.92
CA LEU A 37 3.31 -9.11 11.86
C LEU A 37 4.64 -9.56 11.25
N ARG A 38 5.64 -8.68 11.23
CA ARG A 38 6.98 -8.96 10.69
C ARG A 38 8.02 -8.88 11.81
N GLY A 39 8.99 -9.79 11.75
CA GLY A 39 10.09 -9.90 12.72
C GLY A 39 9.94 -11.11 13.64
N ASN A 40 10.70 -11.10 14.73
CA ASN A 40 10.70 -12.12 15.77
C ASN A 40 10.65 -11.43 17.12
N GLU A 41 10.13 -12.11 18.15
CA GLU A 41 10.06 -11.52 19.49
C GLU A 41 11.46 -11.15 20.01
N PRO A 42 11.60 -10.02 20.73
CA PRO A 42 10.56 -9.03 21.08
C PRO A 42 10.33 -7.94 20.00
N PHE A 43 11.03 -7.99 18.87
CA PHE A 43 11.04 -6.98 17.81
C PHE A 43 10.06 -7.31 16.68
N ILE A 44 8.78 -7.41 17.02
CA ILE A 44 7.70 -7.66 16.07
C ILE A 44 6.98 -6.36 15.75
N VAL A 45 6.79 -6.05 14.46
CA VAL A 45 6.13 -4.84 14.01
C VAL A 45 4.94 -5.16 13.09
N PRO A 46 3.82 -4.43 13.20
CA PRO A 46 2.72 -4.55 12.25
C PRO A 46 3.11 -3.93 10.91
N VAL A 47 2.77 -4.62 9.82
CA VAL A 47 2.99 -4.16 8.45
C VAL A 47 1.75 -4.39 7.60
N VAL A 48 1.58 -3.58 6.55
CA VAL A 48 0.63 -3.85 5.46
C VAL A 48 1.39 -4.11 4.16
N TYR A 49 0.98 -5.16 3.44
CA TYR A 49 1.45 -5.47 2.09
C TYR A 49 0.52 -4.81 1.08
N ASP A 50 0.84 -3.57 0.70
CA ASP A 50 0.14 -2.77 -0.31
C ASP A 50 0.69 -3.04 -1.72
N ALA A 51 -0.06 -2.66 -2.75
CA ALA A 51 0.40 -2.76 -4.14
C ALA A 51 1.69 -1.97 -4.42
N ARG A 52 1.96 -0.91 -3.65
CA ARG A 52 3.19 -0.09 -3.76
C ARG A 52 4.37 -0.65 -2.97
N GLY A 53 4.16 -1.61 -2.07
CA GLY A 53 5.21 -2.17 -1.23
C GLY A 53 4.76 -2.51 0.19
N VAL A 54 5.74 -2.70 1.07
CA VAL A 54 5.50 -3.06 2.48
C VAL A 54 5.69 -1.83 3.34
N PHE A 55 4.67 -1.51 4.15
CA PHE A 55 4.68 -0.36 5.05
C PHE A 55 4.57 -0.81 6.49
N GLU A 56 5.44 -0.28 7.35
CA GLU A 56 5.31 -0.41 8.79
C GLU A 56 4.18 0.49 9.30
N LEU A 57 3.38 -0.01 10.24
CA LEU A 57 2.25 0.71 10.81
C LEU A 57 2.61 1.23 12.21
N GLU A 58 2.72 2.53 12.36
CA GLU A 58 2.95 3.20 13.63
C GLU A 58 1.61 3.58 14.28
N GLY A 59 1.51 3.45 15.60
CA GLY A 59 0.28 3.73 16.36
C GLY A 59 -0.72 2.58 16.44
N VAL A 60 -0.44 1.43 15.82
CA VAL A 60 -1.22 0.19 15.98
C VAL A 60 -0.70 -0.60 17.18
N THR A 61 -1.58 -0.96 18.12
CA THR A 61 -1.16 -1.76 19.30
C THR A 61 -0.87 -3.21 18.90
N ARG A 62 -0.08 -3.92 19.74
CA ARG A 62 0.22 -5.34 19.51
C ARG A 62 -1.06 -6.18 19.48
N GLU A 63 -2.00 -5.90 20.39
CA GLU A 63 -3.27 -6.61 20.49
C GLU A 63 -4.13 -6.41 19.24
N GLN A 64 -4.19 -5.19 18.73
CA GLN A 64 -4.89 -4.87 17.48
C GLN A 64 -4.23 -5.52 16.28
N ALA A 65 -2.90 -5.50 16.20
CA ALA A 65 -2.17 -6.13 15.10
C ALA A 65 -2.34 -7.65 15.09
N ILE A 66 -2.39 -8.30 16.26
CA ILE A 66 -2.66 -9.74 16.39
C ILE A 66 -4.10 -10.04 15.95
N SER A 67 -5.09 -9.26 16.39
CA SER A 67 -6.50 -9.52 16.03
C SER A 67 -6.79 -9.32 14.54
N LEU A 68 -6.02 -8.45 13.88
CA LEU A 68 -6.14 -8.16 12.45
C LEU A 68 -5.16 -8.95 11.57
N GLN A 69 -4.35 -9.83 12.14
CA GLN A 69 -3.34 -10.55 11.39
C GLN A 69 -3.96 -11.38 10.26
N ASN A 70 -3.39 -11.27 9.06
CA ASN A 70 -3.85 -11.90 7.82
C ASN A 70 -5.18 -11.37 7.27
N GLN A 71 -5.79 -10.35 7.86
CA GLN A 71 -6.98 -9.71 7.31
C GLN A 71 -6.60 -8.73 6.20
N GLN A 72 -7.51 -8.55 5.24
CA GLN A 72 -7.44 -7.43 4.30
C GLN A 72 -7.88 -6.17 5.03
N VAL A 73 -7.05 -5.13 4.96
CA VAL A 73 -7.29 -3.86 5.64
C VAL A 73 -7.10 -2.70 4.69
N GLU A 74 -7.76 -1.60 5.04
CA GLU A 74 -7.52 -0.28 4.49
C GLU A 74 -7.01 0.63 5.60
N VAL A 75 -5.92 1.33 5.32
CA VAL A 75 -5.21 2.22 6.25
C VAL A 75 -5.22 3.63 5.68
N HIS A 76 -5.73 4.57 6.46
CA HIS A 76 -5.52 6.00 6.22
C HIS A 76 -4.50 6.52 7.23
N GLY A 77 -3.51 7.28 6.78
CA GLY A 77 -2.53 7.85 7.69
C GLY A 77 -1.57 8.82 7.03
N ARG A 78 -0.50 9.14 7.75
CA ARG A 78 0.59 10.02 7.27
C ARG A 78 1.91 9.25 7.21
N ILE A 79 2.66 9.42 6.12
CA ILE A 79 4.02 8.89 5.98
C ILE A 79 4.90 9.57 7.03
N THR A 80 5.45 8.81 7.97
CA THR A 80 6.43 9.33 8.95
C THR A 80 7.85 9.09 8.47
N ARG A 81 8.06 7.97 7.76
CA ARG A 81 9.36 7.56 7.25
C ARG A 81 9.21 7.13 5.79
N VAL A 82 10.01 7.72 4.91
CA VAL A 82 10.21 7.24 3.55
C VAL A 82 11.31 6.17 3.55
N GLU A 83 11.27 5.24 2.59
CA GLU A 83 12.28 4.18 2.50
C GLU A 83 13.70 4.79 2.38
N MET A 84 14.58 4.43 3.31
CA MET A 84 15.99 4.82 3.27
C MET A 84 16.83 3.67 2.75
N HIS A 85 16.97 3.59 1.42
CA HIS A 85 17.91 2.68 0.74
C HIS A 85 17.81 1.20 1.21
N GLY A 86 16.60 0.71 1.48
CA GLY A 86 16.35 -0.68 1.90
C GLY A 86 16.73 -1.03 3.35
N ALA A 87 17.28 -0.10 4.14
CA ALA A 87 17.66 -0.36 5.54
C ALA A 87 16.46 -0.42 6.49
N GLN A 88 15.41 0.35 6.18
CA GLN A 88 14.19 0.45 6.97
C GLN A 88 12.97 0.48 6.06
N LEU A 89 11.88 -0.12 6.52
CA LEU A 89 10.60 0.01 5.84
C LEU A 89 10.14 1.48 5.86
N PRO A 90 9.44 1.93 4.80
CA PRO A 90 8.62 3.13 4.93
C PRO A 90 7.57 2.89 6.03
N ALA A 91 7.23 3.94 6.77
CA ALA A 91 6.31 3.85 7.89
C ALA A 91 5.19 4.88 7.79
N VAL A 92 4.02 4.47 8.29
CA VAL A 92 2.81 5.27 8.28
C VAL A 92 2.27 5.36 9.70
N HIS A 93 2.09 6.58 10.19
CA HIS A 93 1.29 6.81 11.38
C HIS A 93 -0.18 6.62 11.04
N VAL A 94 -0.79 5.60 11.64
CA VAL A 94 -2.17 5.21 11.36
C VAL A 94 -3.15 6.17 12.02
N GLU A 95 -4.01 6.77 11.22
CA GLU A 95 -5.13 7.59 11.69
C GLU A 95 -6.42 6.79 11.72
N THR A 96 -6.66 5.99 10.68
CA THR A 96 -7.78 5.04 10.65
C THR A 96 -7.34 3.71 10.06
N LEU A 97 -7.91 2.63 10.59
CA LEU A 97 -7.66 1.26 10.17
C LEU A 97 -9.00 0.52 10.14
N ARG A 98 -9.38 -0.01 8.99
CA ARG A 98 -10.62 -0.78 8.82
C ARG A 98 -10.38 -2.09 8.09
N VAL A 99 -11.15 -3.10 8.45
CA VAL A 99 -11.15 -4.39 7.76
C VAL A 99 -11.97 -4.27 6.49
N LEU A 100 -11.44 -4.78 5.38
CA LEU A 100 -12.16 -4.91 4.12
C LEU A 100 -12.93 -6.24 4.10
N PRO A 101 -14.15 -6.27 3.54
CA PRO A 101 -14.89 -7.52 3.37
C PRO A 101 -14.11 -8.52 2.51
N VAL A 102 -14.12 -9.79 2.90
CA VAL A 102 -13.63 -10.87 2.03
C VAL A 102 -14.69 -11.11 0.95
N PRO A 103 -14.31 -11.15 -0.35
CA PRO A 103 -15.23 -11.48 -1.44
C PRO A 103 -15.83 -12.88 -1.31
#